data_AF-A0A7X1PEY8-F1
#
_entry.id   AF-A0A7X1PEY8-F1
#
_cell.length_a   1.000
_cell.length_b   1.000
_cell.length_c   1.000
_cell.angle_alpha   90.00
_cell.angle_beta   90.00
_cell.angle_gamma   90.00
#
_symmetry.space_group_name_H-M   'P 1'
#
loop_
_entity.id
_entity.type
_entity.pdbx_description
1 polymer ?
#
loop_
_entity_poly.entity_id
_entity_poly.type
_entity_poly.pdbx_seq_one_letter_code
_entity_poly.pdbx_strand_id
1 'polypeptide(L)'
;MIGGFDTHTQQPGNLARLLTETSEAIHAFWQDIEAHGHADDVLVMTWSEFGRRVSENAQLGTDHGAAGPMFLFGNTIKGGFHGEPPSLSLLDNGNLGYTTDFRSVYATILERWLDAPADDVLGARFDPINIFVA
;
A
#
# COMPACT_ATOMS: atom_id res chain seq x y z
N MET A 1 -2.25 -10.37 -17.23
CA MET A 1 -1.60 -9.54 -16.21
C MET A 1 -1.64 -8.10 -16.68
N ILE A 2 -2.14 -7.19 -15.84
CA ILE A 2 -2.07 -5.74 -16.08
C ILE A 2 -0.64 -5.26 -15.83
N GLY A 3 -0.15 -4.30 -16.61
CA GLY A 3 1.20 -3.76 -16.50
C GLY A 3 1.26 -2.28 -16.90
N GLY A 4 2.46 -1.68 -16.81
CA GLY A 4 2.68 -0.29 -17.20
C GLY A 4 2.53 0.74 -16.08
N PHE A 5 2.65 0.33 -14.80
CA PHE A 5 2.58 1.24 -13.65
C PHE A 5 3.81 2.15 -13.52
N ASP A 6 4.93 1.77 -14.13
CA ASP A 6 6.14 2.58 -14.16
C ASP A 6 6.04 3.72 -15.19
N THR A 7 5.18 4.69 -14.88
CA THR A 7 4.95 5.87 -15.70
C THR A 7 5.79 7.05 -15.21
N HIS A 8 6.49 7.72 -16.13
CA HIS A 8 7.27 8.93 -15.85
C HIS A 8 6.69 10.19 -16.51
N THR A 9 5.57 10.05 -17.23
CA THR A 9 4.90 11.10 -18.01
C THR A 9 3.41 10.82 -18.08
N GLN A 10 2.58 11.86 -18.26
CA GLN A 10 1.12 11.72 -18.42
C GLN A 10 0.46 10.85 -17.34
N GLN A 11 1.01 10.90 -16.11
CA GLN A 11 0.54 10.12 -14.97
C GLN A 11 -0.96 10.35 -14.67
N PRO A 12 -1.52 11.59 -14.74
CA PRO A 12 -2.95 11.81 -14.52
C PRO A 12 -3.87 11.01 -15.46
N GLY A 13 -3.41 10.63 -16.66
CA GLY A 13 -4.16 9.78 -17.57
C GLY A 13 -3.81 8.30 -17.40
N ASN A 14 -2.52 7.97 -17.58
CA ASN A 14 -2.06 6.58 -17.62
C ASN A 14 -2.20 5.88 -16.26
N LEU A 15 -1.71 6.50 -15.18
CA LEU A 15 -1.75 5.89 -13.86
C LEU A 15 -3.19 5.86 -13.33
N ALA A 16 -3.99 6.90 -13.57
CA ALA A 16 -5.41 6.91 -13.18
C ALA A 16 -6.17 5.73 -13.82
N ARG A 17 -6.02 5.51 -15.13
CA ARG A 17 -6.64 4.37 -15.82
C ARG A 17 -6.22 3.03 -15.22
N LEU A 18 -4.92 2.84 -14.95
CA LEU A 18 -4.40 1.59 -14.37
C LEU A 18 -4.90 1.36 -12.94
N LEU A 19 -4.98 2.42 -12.12
CA LEU A 19 -5.52 2.34 -10.77
C LEU A 19 -7.04 2.06 -10.79
N THR A 20 -7.79 2.62 -11.74
CA THR A 20 -9.21 2.30 -11.95
C THR A 20 -9.39 0.83 -12.29
N GLU A 21 -8.66 0.31 -13.29
CA GLU A 21 -8.74 -1.10 -13.70
C GLU A 21 -8.38 -2.04 -12.54
N THR A 22 -7.36 -1.69 -11.75
CA THR A 22 -6.97 -2.44 -10.55
C THR A 22 -8.06 -2.40 -9.47
N SER A 23 -8.63 -1.22 -9.21
CA SER A 23 -9.70 -1.02 -8.24
C SER A 23 -10.96 -1.80 -8.61
N GLU A 24 -11.35 -1.81 -9.89
CA GLU A 24 -12.50 -2.57 -10.38
C GLU A 24 -12.29 -4.08 -10.24
N ALA A 25 -11.08 -4.58 -10.54
CA ALA A 25 -10.73 -5.98 -10.38
C ALA A 25 -10.77 -6.41 -8.89
N ILE A 26 -10.21 -5.60 -8.00
CA ILE A 26 -10.25 -5.85 -6.55
C ILE A 26 -11.70 -5.83 -6.05
N HIS A 27 -12.51 -4.88 -6.52
CA HIS A 27 -13.92 -4.79 -6.14
C HIS A 27 -14.71 -6.03 -6.57
N ALA A 28 -14.56 -6.46 -7.82
CA ALA A 28 -15.22 -7.67 -8.32
C ALA A 28 -14.78 -8.93 -7.55
N PHE A 29 -13.48 -9.05 -7.24
CA PHE A 29 -12.96 -10.13 -6.40
C PHE A 29 -13.59 -10.11 -5.01
N TRP A 30 -13.65 -8.94 -4.36
CA TRP A 30 -14.22 -8.81 -3.03
C TRP A 30 -15.71 -9.16 -2.99
N GLN A 31 -16.49 -8.71 -3.99
CA GLN A 31 -17.90 -9.09 -4.13
C GLN A 31 -18.10 -10.60 -4.23
N ASP A 32 -17.21 -11.30 -4.94
CA ASP A 32 -17.28 -12.75 -5.07
C ASP A 32 -16.95 -13.45 -3.73
N ILE A 33 -15.93 -12.98 -3.01
CA ILE A 33 -15.58 -13.47 -1.67
C ILE A 33 -16.73 -13.27 -0.68
N GLU A 34 -17.37 -12.09 -0.69
CA GLU A 34 -18.56 -11.81 0.14
C GLU A 34 -19.73 -12.73 -0.22
N ALA A 35 -20.02 -12.92 -1.51
CA ALA A 35 -21.11 -13.77 -1.98
C ALA A 35 -20.94 -15.25 -1.58
N HIS A 36 -19.71 -15.71 -1.45
CA HIS A 36 -19.38 -17.06 -0.98
C HIS A 36 -19.25 -17.18 0.54
N GLY A 37 -19.41 -16.08 1.29
CA GLY A 37 -19.37 -16.09 2.76
C GLY A 37 -17.95 -16.23 3.34
N HIS A 38 -16.92 -15.85 2.59
CA HIS A 38 -15.50 -15.97 2.99
C HIS A 38 -14.85 -14.62 3.33
N ALA A 39 -15.62 -13.53 3.44
CA ALA A 39 -15.08 -12.20 3.68
C ALA A 39 -14.35 -12.05 5.03
N ASP A 40 -14.66 -12.90 6.02
CA ASP A 40 -13.97 -12.95 7.30
C ASP A 40 -12.66 -13.76 7.26
N ASP A 41 -12.42 -14.51 6.19
CA ASP A 41 -11.23 -15.36 6.00
C ASP A 41 -10.20 -14.73 5.04
N VAL A 42 -10.52 -13.56 4.44
CA VAL A 42 -9.70 -12.93 3.39
C VAL A 42 -9.34 -11.50 3.78
N LEU A 43 -8.06 -11.18 3.62
CA LEU A 43 -7.51 -9.84 3.70
C LEU A 43 -6.75 -9.56 2.41
N VAL A 44 -6.92 -8.37 1.86
CA VAL A 44 -6.13 -7.92 0.71
C VAL A 44 -5.23 -6.76 1.15
N MET A 45 -3.96 -6.85 0.77
CA MET A 45 -2.95 -5.82 0.98
C MET A 45 -2.29 -5.50 -0.35
N THR A 46 -2.01 -4.22 -0.57
CA THR A 46 -1.24 -3.72 -1.72
C THR A 46 0.12 -3.18 -1.26
N TRP A 47 1.13 -3.36 -2.10
CA TRP A 47 2.47 -2.81 -1.90
C TRP A 47 3.09 -2.45 -3.25
N SER A 48 3.96 -1.45 -3.25
CA SER A 48 4.71 -1.00 -4.43
C SER A 48 6.18 -0.90 -4.07
N GLU A 49 7.06 -1.30 -5.00
CA GLU A 49 8.51 -1.26 -4.81
C GLU A 49 9.09 0.17 -4.81
N PHE A 50 8.35 1.11 -5.40
CA PHE A 50 8.67 2.54 -5.41
C PHE A 50 7.43 3.38 -5.16
N GLY A 51 7.66 4.57 -4.62
CA GLY A 51 6.73 5.69 -4.60
C GLY A 51 7.03 6.70 -5.71
N ARG A 52 6.61 7.96 -5.52
CA ARG A 52 6.86 9.05 -6.47
C ARG A 52 7.56 10.23 -5.79
N ARG A 53 8.42 10.92 -6.54
CA ARG A 53 9.03 12.19 -6.11
C ARG A 53 7.96 13.28 -5.99
N VAL A 54 8.19 14.23 -5.09
CA VAL A 54 7.30 15.39 -4.93
C VAL A 54 7.43 16.35 -6.11
N SER A 55 8.65 16.56 -6.60
CA SER A 55 8.93 17.47 -7.71
C SER A 55 8.60 16.83 -9.06
N GLU A 56 8.06 17.66 -9.96
CA GLU A 56 7.90 17.30 -11.37
C GLU A 56 9.27 17.09 -12.04
N ASN A 57 9.37 16.10 -12.92
CA ASN A 57 10.55 15.84 -13.76
C ASN A 57 10.50 16.64 -15.07
N ALA A 58 11.57 16.55 -15.87
CA ALA A 58 11.69 17.32 -17.12
C ALA A 58 10.64 16.96 -18.20
N GLN A 59 9.86 15.89 -18.00
CA GLN A 59 8.85 15.40 -18.94
C GLN A 59 7.41 15.58 -18.43
N LEU A 60 7.19 16.49 -17.47
CA LEU A 60 5.87 16.79 -16.90
C LEU A 60 5.22 15.58 -16.20
N GLY A 61 6.03 14.73 -15.57
CA GLY A 61 5.60 13.65 -14.68
C GLY A 61 6.46 13.62 -13.42
N THR A 62 6.65 12.44 -12.82
CA THR A 62 7.47 12.28 -11.60
C THR A 62 8.34 11.03 -11.68
N ASP A 63 9.54 11.13 -11.11
CA ASP A 63 10.46 10.01 -11.00
C ASP A 63 10.14 9.11 -9.81
N HIS A 64 10.85 7.99 -9.71
CA HIS A 64 10.72 7.05 -8.58
C HIS A 64 11.08 7.71 -7.26
N GLY A 65 10.24 7.51 -6.26
CA GLY A 65 10.44 7.96 -4.88
C GLY A 65 10.53 6.79 -3.90
N ALA A 66 10.94 7.08 -2.68
CA ALA A 66 11.16 6.06 -1.64
C ALA A 66 9.93 5.69 -0.80
N ALA A 67 8.84 6.48 -0.87
CA ALA A 67 7.65 6.25 -0.05
C ALA A 67 6.35 6.47 -0.84
N GLY A 68 5.33 5.68 -0.53
CA GLY A 68 4.02 5.73 -1.15
C GLY A 68 2.95 5.09 -0.25
N PRO A 69 1.66 5.18 -0.61
CA PRO A 69 0.58 4.60 0.16
C PRO A 69 0.56 3.07 0.05
N MET A 70 0.15 2.41 1.13
CA MET A 70 -0.32 1.03 1.13
C MET A 70 -1.82 1.03 1.41
N PHE A 71 -2.58 0.27 0.63
CA PHE A 71 -4.00 0.06 0.88
C PHE A 71 -4.25 -1.37 1.39
N LEU A 72 -5.05 -1.47 2.45
CA LEU A 72 -5.50 -2.71 3.06
C LEU A 72 -7.03 -2.70 3.13
N PHE A 73 -7.64 -3.84 2.85
CA PHE A 73 -9.10 -4.00 2.90
C PHE A 73 -9.48 -5.41 3.38
N GLY A 74 -10.57 -5.48 4.14
CA GLY A 74 -11.12 -6.70 4.72
C GLY A 74 -12.09 -6.38 5.86
N ASN A 75 -12.97 -7.32 6.22
CA ASN A 75 -13.96 -7.12 7.31
C ASN A 75 -13.33 -6.82 8.66
N THR A 76 -12.14 -7.39 8.91
CA THR A 76 -11.40 -7.23 10.16
C THR A 76 -10.51 -5.99 10.16
N ILE A 77 -10.37 -5.28 9.03
CA ILE A 77 -9.54 -4.09 8.92
C ILE A 77 -10.26 -2.90 9.55
N LYS A 78 -9.58 -2.25 10.49
CA LYS A 78 -9.97 -0.94 11.01
C LYS A 78 -9.70 0.11 9.94
N GLY A 79 -10.77 0.54 9.26
CA GLY A 79 -10.70 1.58 8.23
C GLY A 79 -10.17 2.93 8.75
N GLY A 80 -9.68 3.75 7.83
CA GLY A 80 -9.13 5.07 8.11
C GLY A 80 -7.69 5.25 7.61
N PHE A 81 -7.14 6.44 7.84
CA PHE A 81 -5.73 6.72 7.56
C PHE A 81 -4.88 6.29 8.76
N HIS A 82 -3.84 5.49 8.50
CA HIS A 82 -2.91 5.02 9.52
C HIS A 82 -1.51 5.57 9.25
N GLY A 83 -0.85 6.05 10.30
CA GLY A 83 0.39 6.84 10.20
C GLY A 83 0.10 8.33 10.15
N GLU A 84 1.09 9.10 9.69
CA GLU A 84 1.00 10.56 9.57
C GLU A 84 1.13 10.99 8.11
N PRO A 85 0.49 12.11 7.69
CA PRO A 85 0.74 12.69 6.39
C PRO A 85 2.23 13.06 6.25
N PRO A 86 2.93 12.63 5.17
CA PRO A 86 4.34 12.96 5.02
C PRO A 86 4.52 14.46 4.70
N SER A 87 5.65 15.02 5.11
CA SER A 87 6.00 16.39 4.74
C SER A 87 6.36 16.48 3.26
N LEU A 88 5.74 17.43 2.55
CA LEU A 88 6.06 17.71 1.14
C LEU A 88 7.26 18.67 0.99
N SER A 89 7.81 19.19 2.10
CA SER A 89 8.92 20.16 2.10
C SER A 89 10.18 19.64 2.79
N LEU A 90 10.05 18.72 3.74
CA LEU A 90 11.19 18.07 4.42
C LEU A 90 11.53 16.78 3.68
N LEU A 91 12.29 16.91 2.60
CA LEU A 91 12.61 15.82 1.69
C LEU A 91 14.05 15.31 1.89
N ASP A 92 14.25 14.00 1.78
CA ASP A 92 15.58 13.39 1.74
C ASP A 92 15.99 13.17 0.29
N ASN A 93 16.90 14.02 -0.21
CA ASN A 93 17.32 14.03 -1.60
C ASN A 93 16.14 14.07 -2.59
N GLY A 94 15.04 14.75 -2.24
CA GLY A 94 13.80 14.84 -3.02
C GLY A 94 12.78 13.71 -2.77
N ASN A 95 13.06 12.76 -1.88
CA ASN A 95 12.12 11.72 -1.46
C ASN A 95 11.26 12.20 -0.30
N LEU A 96 10.02 11.72 -0.25
CA LEU A 96 9.22 11.78 0.97
C LEU A 96 9.88 10.92 2.06
N GLY A 97 9.96 11.46 3.28
CA GLY A 97 10.20 10.64 4.46
C GLY A 97 8.97 9.77 4.74
N TYR A 98 9.17 8.47 4.96
CA TYR A 98 8.08 7.59 5.37
C TYR A 98 7.69 7.90 6.81
N THR A 99 6.39 7.80 7.12
CA THR A 99 5.85 8.00 8.47
C THR A 99 5.47 6.67 9.14
N THR A 100 5.27 5.64 8.33
CA THR A 100 5.02 4.26 8.74
C THR A 100 5.96 3.35 7.96
N ASP A 101 6.72 2.53 8.67
CA ASP A 101 7.56 1.52 8.03
C ASP A 101 6.65 0.39 7.49
N PHE A 102 6.74 0.09 6.20
CA PHE A 102 5.92 -0.97 5.59
C PHE A 102 6.16 -2.33 6.27
N ARG A 103 7.36 -2.56 6.83
CA ARG A 103 7.69 -3.80 7.54
C ARG A 103 6.90 -3.95 8.83
N SER A 104 6.51 -2.86 9.49
CA SER A 104 5.54 -2.90 10.60
C SER A 104 4.15 -3.35 10.15
N VAL A 105 3.74 -3.02 8.92
CA VAL A 105 2.48 -3.52 8.33
C VAL A 105 2.57 -5.02 8.09
N TYR A 106 3.67 -5.49 7.48
CA TYR A 106 3.92 -6.92 7.28
C TYR A 106 3.99 -7.68 8.61
N ALA A 107 4.71 -7.15 9.60
CA ALA A 107 4.79 -7.75 10.94
C ALA A 107 3.39 -7.89 11.56
N THR A 108 2.54 -6.88 11.39
CA THR A 108 1.16 -6.93 11.88
C THR A 108 0.34 -8.04 11.23
N ILE A 109 0.44 -8.21 9.91
CA ILE A 109 -0.29 -9.27 9.20
C ILE A 109 0.26 -10.65 9.57
N LEU A 110 1.58 -10.79 9.61
CA LEU A 110 2.22 -12.06 9.99
C LEU A 110 1.79 -12.50 11.39
N GLU A 111 1.90 -11.63 12.39
CA GLU A 111 1.61 -11.99 13.77
C GLU A 111 0.10 -12.09 14.07
N ARG A 112 -0.71 -11.16 13.54
CA ARG A 112 -2.12 -11.03 13.97
C ARG A 112 -3.13 -11.66 13.04
N TRP A 113 -2.75 -11.94 11.80
CA TRP A 113 -3.64 -12.56 10.81
C TRP A 113 -3.19 -13.97 10.43
N LEU A 114 -1.89 -14.17 10.22
CA LEU A 114 -1.34 -15.47 9.80
C LEU A 114 -0.83 -16.34 10.96
N ASP A 115 -0.81 -15.81 12.19
CA ASP A 115 -0.26 -16.47 13.38
C ASP A 115 1.18 -17.00 13.14
N ALA A 116 2.02 -16.15 12.57
CA ALA A 116 3.38 -16.47 12.16
C ALA A 116 4.43 -15.55 12.85
N PRO A 117 5.63 -16.08 13.17
CA PRO A 117 6.70 -15.28 13.76
C PRO A 117 7.28 -14.29 12.76
N ALA A 118 6.96 -13.00 12.92
CA ALA A 118 7.35 -11.97 11.96
C ALA A 118 8.85 -11.69 11.94
N ASP A 119 9.53 -11.81 13.08
CA ASP A 119 10.97 -11.58 13.21
C ASP A 119 11.80 -12.62 12.44
N ASP A 120 11.37 -13.88 12.43
CA ASP A 120 11.99 -14.93 11.61
C ASP A 120 11.84 -14.65 10.11
N VAL A 121 10.66 -14.18 9.68
CA VAL A 121 10.36 -13.91 8.26
C VAL A 121 11.00 -12.61 7.77
N LEU A 122 10.98 -11.56 8.58
CA LEU A 122 11.50 -10.24 8.23
C LEU A 122 13.00 -10.07 8.55
N GLY A 123 13.58 -11.01 9.30
CA GLY A 123 14.99 -11.00 9.72
C GLY A 123 15.31 -9.98 10.82
N ALA A 124 14.29 -9.27 11.33
CA ALA A 124 14.39 -8.32 12.43
C ALA A 124 13.01 -8.05 13.02
N ARG A 125 12.97 -7.53 14.24
CA ARG A 125 11.73 -7.12 14.90
C ARG A 125 11.25 -5.76 14.36
N PHE A 126 9.99 -5.68 13.98
CA PHE A 126 9.27 -4.46 13.65
C PHE A 126 8.00 -4.39 14.48
N ASP A 127 7.76 -3.28 15.17
CA ASP A 127 6.60 -3.18 16.05
C ASP A 127 5.29 -3.14 15.24
N PRO A 128 4.32 -4.02 15.55
CA PRO A 128 3.03 -4.03 14.86
C PRO A 128 2.21 -2.76 15.09
N ILE A 129 1.42 -2.38 14.09
CA ILE A 129 0.50 -1.24 14.13
C ILE A 129 -0.95 -1.67 14.41
N ASN A 130 -1.79 -0.73 14.83
CA ASN A 130 -3.17 -1.01 15.22
C ASN A 130 -4.16 -0.89 14.03
N ILE A 131 -4.15 -1.89 13.14
CA ILE A 131 -4.96 -1.90 11.91
C ILE A 131 -6.13 -2.90 11.91
N PHE A 132 -6.28 -3.73 12.94
CA PHE A 132 -7.43 -4.64 13.08
C PHE A 132 -8.49 -4.02 14.00
N VAL A 133 -9.75 -4.36 13.75
CA VAL A 133 -10.85 -4.09 14.70
C VAL A 133 -10.58 -4.86 16.00
N ALA A 134 -10.91 -4.25 17.14
CA ALA A 134 -10.73 -4.84 18.46
C ALA A 134 -11.80 -5.88 18.76
#